data_AF-A0A1V3Y4G1-F1
#
_entry.id   AF-A0A1V3Y4G1-F1
#
_cell.length_a   1.000
_cell.length_b   1.000
_cell.length_c   1.000
_cell.angle_alpha   90.00
_cell.angle_beta   90.00
_cell.angle_gamma   90.00
#
_symmetry.space_group_name_H-M   'P 1'
#
loop_
_entity.id
_entity.type
_entity.pdbx_description
1 polymer ?
#
loop_
_entity_poly.entity_id
_entity_poly.type
_entity_poly.pdbx_seq_one_letter_code
_entity_poly.pdbx_strand_id
1 'polypeptide(L)'
;MKKQNIYLVFTFLLLIPYLCSLTLIGICYNALVRHSSDLFRSFIGALVGTIIMFAIKATIQRPLDLVSAKVPDNFFKQILRFYSIRRRKLFLIGNCLVDFVLCWLAMDLVRSCFSLSFIIGNSVGIVLLIMLISTCIGAYIEYDNLSIDPKQK
;
A
#
# COMPACT_ATOMS: atom_id res chain seq x y z
N MET A 1 -13.79 19.90 2.69
CA MET A 1 -12.34 19.75 2.40
C MET A 1 -12.02 20.44 1.08
N LYS A 2 -10.98 21.27 1.03
CA LYS A 2 -10.43 21.72 -0.26
C LYS A 2 -9.88 20.49 -1.01
N LYS A 3 -10.03 20.43 -2.34
CA LYS A 3 -9.60 19.27 -3.17
C LYS A 3 -8.16 18.82 -2.84
N GLN A 4 -7.24 19.75 -2.55
CA GLN A 4 -5.85 19.45 -2.17
C GLN A 4 -5.72 18.56 -0.93
N ASN A 5 -6.54 18.75 0.10
CA ASN A 5 -6.42 17.98 1.36
C ASN A 5 -6.77 16.50 1.14
N ILE A 6 -7.67 16.20 0.21
CA ILE A 6 -8.09 14.83 -0.09
C ILE A 6 -6.95 14.06 -0.77
N TYR A 7 -6.22 14.69 -1.69
CA TYR A 7 -5.06 14.08 -2.34
C TYR A 7 -3.90 13.86 -1.37
N LEU A 8 -3.72 14.75 -0.39
CA LEU A 8 -2.70 14.59 0.65
C LEU A 8 -3.03 13.41 1.58
N VAL A 9 -4.27 13.34 2.09
CA VAL A 9 -4.71 12.20 2.91
C VAL A 9 -4.56 10.89 2.14
N PHE A 10 -4.97 10.85 0.87
CA PHE A 10 -4.78 9.67 0.03
C PHE A 10 -3.30 9.27 -0.09
N THR A 11 -2.42 10.23 -0.37
CA THR A 11 -1.00 9.95 -0.56
C THR A 11 -0.36 9.41 0.72
N PHE A 12 -0.55 10.09 1.85
CA PHE A 12 0.11 9.77 3.11
C PHE A 12 -0.49 8.59 3.85
N LEU A 13 -1.81 8.39 3.76
CA LEU A 13 -2.52 7.36 4.52
C LEU A 13 -2.73 6.06 3.71
N LEU A 14 -2.71 6.13 2.38
CA LEU A 14 -3.00 4.98 1.51
C LEU A 14 -1.85 4.65 0.56
N LEU A 15 -1.38 5.61 -0.25
CA LEU A 15 -0.40 5.33 -1.30
C LEU A 15 0.98 4.95 -0.76
N ILE A 16 1.55 5.79 0.12
CA ILE A 16 2.88 5.54 0.69
C ILE A 16 2.89 4.24 1.51
N PRO A 17 1.93 3.98 2.42
CA PRO A 17 1.89 2.72 3.16
C PRO A 17 1.73 1.49 2.27
N TYR A 18 0.99 1.61 1.16
CA TYR A 18 0.88 0.54 0.17
C TYR A 18 2.22 0.23 -0.51
N LEU A 19 2.94 1.26 -0.98
CA LEU A 19 4.27 1.08 -1.58
C LEU A 19 5.28 0.52 -0.56
N CYS A 20 5.20 0.97 0.69
CA CYS A 20 6.00 0.41 1.78
C CYS A 20 5.67 -1.06 2.01
N SER A 21 4.40 -1.45 1.97
CA SER A 21 3.96 -2.85 2.12
C SER A 21 4.47 -3.73 0.98
N LEU A 22 4.43 -3.26 -0.28
CA LEU A 22 5.02 -3.96 -1.42
C LEU A 22 6.53 -4.18 -1.21
N THR A 23 7.22 -3.12 -0.81
CA THR A 23 8.67 -3.14 -0.58
C THR A 23 9.03 -4.08 0.56
N LEU A 24 8.24 -4.08 1.65
CA LEU A 24 8.43 -4.95 2.80
C LEU A 24 8.23 -6.42 2.43
N ILE A 25 7.19 -6.74 1.66
CA ILE A 25 6.99 -8.10 1.11
C ILE A 25 8.22 -8.51 0.27
N GLY A 26 8.71 -7.62 -0.59
CA GLY A 26 9.91 -7.83 -1.40
C GLY A 26 11.18 -8.10 -0.56
N ILE A 27 11.40 -7.31 0.48
CA ILE A 27 12.54 -7.45 1.40
C ILE A 27 12.43 -8.76 2.19
N CYS A 28 11.29 -9.00 2.85
CA CYS A 28 11.08 -10.19 3.68
C CYS A 28 11.21 -11.48 2.86
N TYR A 29 10.66 -11.49 1.65
CA TYR A 29 10.79 -12.63 0.76
C TYR A 29 12.27 -12.88 0.37
N ASN A 30 12.99 -11.86 -0.10
CA ASN A 30 14.39 -12.02 -0.50
C ASN A 30 15.33 -12.28 0.70
N ALA A 31 14.95 -11.88 1.91
CA ALA A 31 15.67 -12.23 3.14
C ALA A 31 15.48 -13.70 3.53
N LEU A 32 14.25 -14.23 3.40
CA LEU A 32 13.88 -15.59 3.78
C LEU A 32 14.38 -16.64 2.77
N VAL A 33 14.27 -16.32 1.48
CA VAL A 33 14.57 -17.21 0.36
C VAL A 33 15.90 -16.79 -0.26
N ARG A 34 17.00 -17.06 0.46
CA ARG A 34 18.34 -17.01 -0.14
C ARG A 34 18.53 -18.23 -1.05
N HIS A 35 19.09 -18.01 -2.23
CA HIS A 35 19.40 -19.01 -3.27
C HIS A 35 18.22 -19.61 -4.00
N SER A 36 17.69 -18.89 -4.99
CA SER A 36 17.46 -19.40 -6.35
C SER A 36 16.47 -18.45 -7.01
N SER A 37 16.84 -17.91 -8.17
CA SER A 37 15.93 -17.22 -9.11
C SER A 37 14.95 -18.22 -9.74
N ASP A 38 14.38 -19.10 -8.92
CA ASP A 38 13.38 -20.05 -9.35
C ASP A 38 12.05 -19.31 -9.51
N LEU A 39 11.51 -19.38 -10.72
CA LEU A 39 10.22 -18.81 -11.07
C LEU A 39 9.13 -19.36 -10.15
N PHE A 40 9.22 -20.63 -9.74
CA PHE A 40 8.24 -21.26 -8.88
C PHE A 40 8.24 -20.66 -7.47
N ARG A 41 9.43 -20.40 -6.91
CA ARG A 41 9.53 -19.76 -5.59
C ARG A 41 9.01 -18.33 -5.66
N SER A 42 9.33 -17.59 -6.72
CA SER A 42 8.87 -16.21 -6.91
C SER A 42 7.35 -16.16 -7.08
N PHE A 43 6.76 -17.14 -7.76
CA PHE A 43 5.31 -17.31 -7.87
C PHE A 43 4.65 -17.50 -6.50
N ILE A 44 5.17 -18.42 -5.67
CA ILE A 44 4.66 -18.64 -4.31
C ILE A 44 4.80 -17.37 -3.46
N GLY A 45 5.94 -16.68 -3.56
CA GLY A 45 6.16 -15.40 -2.87
C GLY A 45 5.13 -14.34 -3.24
N ALA A 46 4.85 -14.21 -4.55
CA ALA A 46 3.86 -13.26 -5.05
C ALA A 46 2.44 -13.65 -4.60
N LEU A 47 2.12 -14.94 -4.55
CA LEU A 47 0.83 -15.43 -4.08
C LEU A 47 0.62 -15.10 -2.60
N VAL A 48 1.61 -15.40 -1.74
CA VAL A 48 1.56 -15.06 -0.31
C VAL A 48 1.50 -13.53 -0.13
N GLY A 49 2.31 -12.78 -0.87
CA GLY A 49 2.30 -11.32 -0.88
C GLY A 49 0.93 -10.74 -1.25
N THR A 50 0.24 -11.35 -2.22
CA THR A 50 -1.11 -10.95 -2.62
C THR A 50 -2.12 -11.15 -1.50
N ILE A 51 -2.04 -12.27 -0.77
CA ILE A 51 -2.92 -12.54 0.39
C ILE A 51 -2.67 -11.51 1.50
N ILE A 52 -1.40 -11.19 1.78
CA ILE A 52 -1.04 -10.16 2.76
C ILE A 52 -1.56 -8.80 2.32
N MET A 53 -1.39 -8.43 1.05
CA MET A 53 -1.91 -7.18 0.50
C MET A 53 -3.42 -7.09 0.55
N PHE A 54 -4.11 -8.20 0.32
CA PHE A 54 -5.55 -8.27 0.48
C PHE A 54 -5.98 -7.99 1.92
N ALA A 55 -5.28 -8.58 2.90
CA ALA A 55 -5.55 -8.32 4.32
C ALA A 55 -5.30 -6.84 4.69
N ILE A 56 -4.22 -6.24 4.17
CA ILE A 56 -3.92 -4.81 4.38
C ILE A 56 -5.01 -3.93 3.74
N LYS A 57 -5.44 -4.24 2.51
CA LYS A 57 -6.53 -3.51 1.85
C LYS A 57 -7.85 -3.58 2.65
N ALA A 58 -8.06 -4.64 3.42
CA ALA A 58 -9.25 -4.77 4.26
C ALA A 58 -9.24 -3.81 5.45
N THR A 59 -8.08 -3.55 6.05
CA THR A 59 -7.96 -2.62 7.19
C THR A 59 -8.14 -1.17 6.77
N ILE A 60 -7.69 -0.81 5.56
CA ILE A 60 -7.81 0.56 5.00
C ILE A 60 -9.14 0.83 4.29
N GLN A 61 -10.06 -0.13 4.21
CA GLN A 61 -11.32 0.04 3.47
C GLN A 61 -12.16 1.21 4.02
N ARG A 62 -12.22 1.36 5.35
CA ARG A 62 -12.94 2.46 6.03
C ARG A 62 -12.44 3.85 5.62
N PRO A 63 -11.14 4.19 5.80
CA PRO A 63 -10.63 5.49 5.37
C PRO A 63 -10.71 5.68 3.85
N LEU A 64 -10.52 4.62 3.06
CA LEU A 64 -10.67 4.68 1.61
C LEU A 64 -12.09 5.07 1.17
N ASP A 65 -13.12 4.49 1.81
CA ASP A 65 -14.53 4.79 1.52
C ASP A 65 -14.86 6.27 1.83
N LEU A 66 -14.32 6.81 2.93
CA LEU A 66 -14.47 8.22 3.32
C LEU A 66 -13.85 9.18 2.29
N VAL A 67 -12.65 8.82 1.79
CA VAL A 67 -11.96 9.59 0.74
C VAL A 67 -12.74 9.49 -0.58
N SER A 68 -13.17 8.30 -0.98
CA SER A 68 -13.87 8.07 -2.24
C SER A 68 -15.26 8.73 -2.30
N ALA A 69 -15.92 8.95 -1.16
CA ALA A 69 -17.20 9.65 -1.11
C ALA A 69 -17.07 11.15 -1.46
N LYS A 70 -15.89 11.75 -1.24
CA LYS A 70 -15.64 13.19 -1.43
C LYS A 70 -15.01 13.52 -2.81
N VAL A 71 -14.73 12.49 -3.63
CA VAL A 71 -14.04 12.64 -4.92
C VAL A 71 -15.02 12.58 -6.09
N PRO A 72 -14.98 13.54 -7.04
CA PRO A 72 -15.81 13.51 -8.24
C PRO A 72 -15.48 12.29 -9.13
N ASP A 73 -16.44 11.83 -9.95
CA ASP A 73 -16.31 10.67 -10.86
C ASP A 73 -15.30 10.89 -12.00
N ASN A 74 -14.01 10.95 -11.65
CA ASN A 74 -12.88 11.08 -12.55
C ASN A 74 -11.94 9.86 -12.42
N PHE A 75 -10.87 9.83 -13.23
CA PHE A 75 -9.79 8.83 -13.18
C PHE A 75 -9.28 8.55 -11.75
N PHE A 76 -9.20 9.57 -10.89
CA PHE A 76 -8.80 9.41 -9.49
C PHE A 76 -9.73 8.49 -8.68
N LYS A 77 -11.05 8.53 -8.97
CA LYS A 77 -12.00 7.60 -8.37
C LYS A 77 -11.73 6.17 -8.84
N GLN A 78 -11.25 5.97 -10.07
CA GLN A 78 -10.88 4.66 -10.58
C GLN A 78 -9.61 4.10 -9.90
N ILE A 79 -8.65 4.96 -9.56
CA ILE A 79 -7.49 4.59 -8.71
C ILE A 79 -7.96 4.23 -7.31
N LEU A 80 -8.81 5.03 -6.66
CA LEU A 80 -9.37 4.69 -5.34
C LEU A 80 -10.11 3.36 -5.35
N ARG A 81 -10.84 3.10 -6.45
CA ARG A 81 -11.57 1.85 -6.69
C ARG A 81 -10.65 0.63 -6.83
N PHE A 82 -9.37 0.80 -7.18
CA PHE A 82 -8.36 -0.27 -7.17
C PHE A 82 -8.02 -0.77 -5.76
N TYR A 83 -8.11 0.11 -4.77
CA TYR A 83 -7.84 -0.22 -3.37
C TYR A 83 -9.05 -0.84 -2.66
N SER A 84 -10.25 -0.74 -3.24
CA SER A 84 -11.50 -1.16 -2.61
C SER A 84 -11.79 -2.66 -2.78
N ILE A 85 -12.07 -3.34 -1.67
CA ILE A 85 -12.42 -4.77 -1.58
C ILE A 85 -13.94 -5.02 -1.73
N ARG A 86 -14.80 -4.05 -1.37
CA ARG A 86 -16.26 -4.22 -1.38
C ARG A 86 -16.88 -4.07 -2.78
N ARG A 87 -16.49 -4.93 -3.73
CA ARG A 87 -16.92 -4.90 -5.14
C ARG A 87 -17.46 -6.23 -5.65
N ARG A 88 -18.04 -6.20 -6.86
CA ARG A 88 -18.40 -7.41 -7.63
C ARG A 88 -17.17 -8.33 -7.74
N LYS A 89 -17.39 -9.65 -7.59
CA LYS A 89 -16.34 -10.68 -7.55
C LYS A 89 -15.31 -10.56 -8.68
N LEU A 90 -15.72 -10.17 -9.88
CA LEU A 90 -14.83 -9.96 -11.03
C LEU A 90 -13.75 -8.88 -10.79
N PHE A 91 -14.13 -7.73 -10.25
CA PHE A 91 -13.17 -6.65 -9.97
C PHE A 91 -12.26 -6.97 -8.79
N LEU A 92 -12.74 -7.79 -7.85
CA LEU A 92 -11.93 -8.28 -6.74
C LEU A 92 -10.79 -9.17 -7.25
N ILE A 93 -11.11 -10.12 -8.13
CA ILE A 93 -10.12 -11.01 -8.76
C ILE A 93 -9.12 -10.18 -9.58
N GLY A 94 -9.59 -9.20 -10.35
CA GLY A 94 -8.73 -8.28 -11.09
C GLY A 94 -7.75 -7.52 -10.18
N ASN A 95 -8.22 -7.00 -9.05
CA ASN A 95 -7.36 -6.32 -8.08
C ASN A 95 -6.30 -7.28 -7.49
N CYS A 96 -6.70 -8.51 -7.13
CA CYS A 96 -5.75 -9.52 -6.64
C CYS A 96 -4.71 -9.89 -7.70
N LEU A 97 -5.08 -9.98 -8.98
CA LEU A 97 -4.13 -10.23 -10.07
C LEU A 97 -3.12 -9.10 -10.24
N VAL A 98 -3.56 -7.85 -10.12
CA VAL A 98 -2.63 -6.71 -10.17
C VAL A 98 -1.74 -6.69 -8.94
N ASP A 99 -2.27 -6.94 -7.74
CA ASP A 99 -1.45 -7.05 -6.53
C ASP A 99 -0.42 -8.18 -6.64
N PHE A 100 -0.78 -9.29 -7.28
CA PHE A 100 0.15 -10.38 -7.58
C PHE A 100 1.30 -9.93 -8.48
N VAL A 101 0.99 -9.27 -9.59
CA VAL A 101 2.02 -8.73 -10.50
C VAL A 101 2.89 -7.69 -9.80
N LEU A 102 2.30 -6.81 -8.99
CA LEU A 102 3.02 -5.79 -8.24
C LEU A 102 3.92 -6.41 -7.16
N CYS A 103 3.46 -7.44 -6.45
CA CYS A 103 4.30 -8.17 -5.49
C CYS A 103 5.46 -8.87 -6.19
N TRP A 104 5.23 -9.48 -7.36
CA TRP A 104 6.29 -10.06 -8.18
C TRP A 104 7.33 -9.01 -8.56
N LEU A 105 6.89 -7.90 -9.15
CA LEU A 105 7.77 -6.80 -9.55
C LEU A 105 8.52 -6.22 -8.35
N ALA A 106 7.88 -6.07 -7.20
CA ALA A 106 8.53 -5.57 -5.99
C ALA A 106 9.64 -6.52 -5.51
N MET A 107 9.40 -7.84 -5.53
CA MET A 107 10.45 -8.82 -5.19
C MET A 107 11.64 -8.75 -6.15
N ASP A 108 11.39 -8.59 -7.45
CA ASP A 108 12.43 -8.52 -8.47
C ASP A 108 13.22 -7.20 -8.42
N LEU A 109 12.53 -6.08 -8.22
CA LEU A 109 13.14 -4.77 -8.01
C LEU A 109 13.98 -4.74 -6.74
N VAL A 110 13.48 -5.27 -5.63
CA VAL A 110 14.25 -5.29 -4.37
C VAL A 110 15.53 -6.11 -4.54
N ARG A 111 15.44 -7.25 -5.24
CA ARG A 111 16.60 -8.10 -5.53
C ARG A 111 17.64 -7.40 -6.42
N SER A 112 17.18 -6.63 -7.40
CA SER A 112 18.05 -5.97 -8.39
C SER A 112 18.66 -4.68 -7.86
N CYS A 113 17.93 -3.94 -7.03
CA CYS A 113 18.34 -2.61 -6.58
C CYS A 113 19.10 -2.62 -5.24
N PHE A 114 18.89 -3.62 -4.37
CA PHE A 114 19.49 -3.63 -3.03
C PHE A 114 20.51 -4.76 -2.84
N SER A 115 21.57 -4.44 -2.11
CA SER A 115 22.55 -5.44 -1.68
C SER A 115 21.98 -6.33 -0.58
N LEU A 116 22.44 -7.59 -0.54
CA LEU A 116 21.96 -8.58 0.42
C LEU A 116 22.19 -8.16 1.88
N SER A 117 23.32 -7.50 2.16
CA SER A 117 23.62 -6.96 3.50
C SER A 117 22.61 -5.89 3.92
N PHE A 118 22.11 -5.11 2.97
CA PHE A 118 21.07 -4.11 3.24
C PHE A 118 19.69 -4.77 3.47
N ILE A 119 19.33 -5.76 2.66
CA ILE A 119 18.08 -6.52 2.78
C ILE A 119 17.97 -7.22 4.14
N ILE A 120 19.04 -7.86 4.61
CA ILE A 120 19.04 -8.60 5.89
C ILE A 120 19.24 -7.66 7.10
N GLY A 121 19.90 -6.52 6.89
CA GLY A 121 20.15 -5.53 7.94
C GLY A 121 18.97 -4.61 8.20
N ASN A 122 19.20 -3.30 8.07
CA ASN A 122 18.26 -2.27 8.55
C ASN A 122 17.08 -1.97 7.60
N SER A 123 17.01 -2.59 6.43
CA SER A 123 16.02 -2.24 5.39
C SER A 123 14.57 -2.35 5.86
N VAL A 124 14.22 -3.40 6.62
CA VAL A 124 12.87 -3.56 7.20
C VAL A 124 12.55 -2.40 8.14
N GLY A 125 13.48 -2.05 9.03
CA GLY A 125 13.29 -0.95 9.98
C GLY A 125 13.09 0.41 9.29
N ILE A 126 13.85 0.68 8.23
CA ILE A 126 13.73 1.92 7.45
C ILE A 126 12.35 1.99 6.78
N VAL A 127 11.89 0.92 6.14
CA VAL A 127 10.57 0.89 5.48
C VAL A 127 9.44 1.04 6.49
N LEU A 128 9.54 0.39 7.65
CA LEU A 128 8.56 0.54 8.74
C LEU A 128 8.54 1.97 9.29
N LEU A 129 9.70 2.61 9.44
CA LEU A 129 9.80 3.99 9.92
C LEU A 129 9.18 4.98 8.93
N ILE A 130 9.44 4.81 7.63
CA ILE A 130 8.83 5.64 6.56
C ILE A 130 7.31 5.47 6.58
N MET A 131 6.84 4.21 6.66
CA MET A 131 5.42 3.91 6.73
C MET A 131 4.77 4.55 7.97
N LEU A 132 5.40 4.43 9.14
CA LEU A 132 4.91 5.03 10.38
C LEU A 132 4.77 6.55 10.26
N ILE A 133 5.85 7.24 9.89
CA ILE A 133 5.85 8.71 9.73
C ILE A 133 4.77 9.14 8.73
N SER A 134 4.66 8.44 7.60
CA SER A 134 3.65 8.74 6.59
C SER A 134 2.22 8.59 7.15
N THR A 135 1.94 7.49 7.85
CA THR A 135 0.61 7.27 8.43
C THR A 135 0.28 8.30 9.51
N CYS A 136 1.25 8.72 10.33
CA CYS A 136 1.05 9.78 11.32
C CYS A 136 0.70 11.12 10.67
N ILE A 137 1.41 11.51 9.60
CA ILE A 137 1.10 12.74 8.85
C ILE A 137 -0.30 12.64 8.22
N GLY A 138 -0.62 11.50 7.60
CA GLY A 138 -1.94 11.28 6.99
C GLY A 138 -3.08 11.38 8.01
N ALA A 139 -2.90 10.75 9.18
CA ALA A 139 -3.88 10.75 10.26
C ALA A 139 -4.07 12.14 10.87
N TYR A 140 -3.00 12.92 11.02
CA TYR A 140 -3.07 14.30 11.51
C TYR A 140 -3.87 15.18 10.55
N ILE A 141 -3.58 15.10 9.24
CA ILE A 141 -4.34 15.86 8.22
C ILE A 141 -5.81 15.43 8.18
N GLU A 142 -6.09 14.14 8.33
CA GLU A 142 -7.47 13.65 8.38
C GLU A 142 -8.20 14.15 9.64
N TYR A 143 -7.55 14.15 10.80
CA TYR A 143 -8.07 14.68 12.06
C TYR A 143 -8.41 16.17 11.97
N ASP A 144 -7.52 16.99 11.40
CA ASP A 144 -7.78 18.43 11.17
C ASP A 144 -8.97 18.69 10.24
N ASN A 145 -9.34 17.72 9.40
CA ASN A 145 -10.51 17.83 8.52
C ASN A 145 -11.80 17.22 9.12
N LEU A 146 -11.69 16.45 10.20
CA LEU A 146 -12.80 15.80 10.94
C LEU A 146 -13.10 16.49 12.28
N SER A 147 -12.21 17.37 12.77
CA SER A 147 -12.47 18.14 13.98
C SER A 147 -13.75 18.95 13.81
N ILE A 148 -14.69 18.68 14.72
CA ILE A 148 -16.06 19.21 14.76
C ILE A 148 -16.07 20.69 15.21
N ASP A 149 -14.95 21.40 15.11
CA ASP A 149 -14.86 22.77 15.59
C ASP A 149 -14.73 23.77 14.43
N PRO A 150 -15.84 24.36 13.95
CA PRO A 150 -15.84 25.26 12.81
C PRO A 150 -15.19 26.63 13.10
N LYS A 151 -14.65 26.85 14.31
CA LYS A 151 -14.06 28.13 14.72
C LYS A 151 -12.82 27.94 15.62
N GLN A 152 -11.70 27.52 15.04
CA GLN A 152 -10.39 27.92 15.57
C GLN A 152 -9.80 29.01 14.68
N LYS A 153 -10.22 30.23 14.99
CA LYS A 153 -9.48 31.48 14.80
C LYS A 153 -9.52 32.22 16.13
#